data_AF-A0A8X6G087-F1
#
_entry.id   AF-A0A8X6G087-F1
#
_cell.length_a   1.000
_cell.length_b   1.000
_cell.length_c   1.000
_cell.angle_alpha   90.00
_cell.angle_beta   90.00
_cell.angle_gamma   90.00
#
_symmetry.space_group_name_H-M   'P 1'
#
loop_
_entity.id
_entity.type
_entity.pdbx_description
1 polymer ?
#
loop_
_entity_poly.entity_id
_entity_poly.type
_entity_poly.pdbx_seq_one_letter_code
_entity_poly.pdbx_strand_id
1 'polypeptide(L)' 'MGNFDKVQPSASMLNAMKKLIDCGIQKKFISASPRIHGHRDAKCTICPGAALYRIIQTWTGIKGGKLPGYVC' A
#
# COMPACT_ATOMS: atom_id res chain seq x y z
N MET A 1 12.45 6.64 0.08
CA MET A 1 11.59 7.34 -0.91
C MET A 1 12.16 7.11 -2.30
N GLY A 2 11.35 7.05 -3.36
CA GLY A 2 11.81 6.70 -4.71
C GLY A 2 10.66 6.58 -5.73
N ASN A 3 10.99 6.20 -6.97
CA ASN A 3 10.03 5.86 -8.03
C ASN A 3 9.99 4.35 -8.24
N PHE A 4 8.85 3.74 -7.96
CA PHE A 4 8.68 2.29 -8.02
C PHE A 4 7.74 1.83 -9.14
N ASP A 5 7.76 2.56 -10.25
CA ASP A 5 7.01 2.13 -11.42
C ASP A 5 7.58 0.87 -12.04
N LYS A 6 8.91 0.83 -12.24
CA LYS A 6 9.63 -0.30 -12.84
C LYS A 6 10.52 -1.06 -11.87
N VAL A 7 11.01 -0.38 -10.83
CA VAL A 7 11.96 -0.92 -9.86
C VAL A 7 11.22 -1.19 -8.55
N GLN A 8 11.51 -2.31 -7.90
CA GLN A 8 10.91 -2.64 -6.61
C GLN A 8 11.63 -1.88 -5.47
N PRO A 9 10.93 -1.51 -4.39
CA PRO A 9 11.62 -1.06 -3.20
C PRO A 9 12.50 -2.18 -2.63
N SER A 10 13.59 -1.79 -1.98
CA SER A 10 14.42 -2.70 -1.21
C SER A 10 13.64 -3.41 -0.10
N ALA A 11 14.12 -4.59 0.30
CA ALA A 11 13.54 -5.37 1.38
C ALA A 11 13.41 -4.56 2.69
N SER A 12 14.40 -3.72 3.00
CA SER A 12 14.38 -2.85 4.18
C SER A 12 13.22 -1.85 4.15
N MET A 13 12.90 -1.28 2.98
CA MET A 13 11.76 -0.37 2.84
C MET A 13 10.42 -1.10 3.04
N LEU A 14 10.27 -2.29 2.46
CA LEU A 14 9.06 -3.10 2.63
C LEU A 14 8.88 -3.55 4.09
N ASN A 15 9.97 -3.93 4.76
CA ASN A 15 9.93 -4.32 6.17
C ASN A 15 9.57 -3.14 7.07
N ALA A 16 10.14 -1.95 6.82
CA ALA A 16 9.80 -0.74 7.57
C ALA A 16 8.30 -0.39 7.45
N MET A 17 7.72 -0.53 6.25
CA MET A 17 6.28 -0.31 6.04
C MET A 17 5.43 -1.29 6.84
N LYS A 18 5.75 -2.58 6.84
CA LYS A 18 5.02 -3.59 7.63
C LYS A 18 5.07 -3.30 9.12
N LYS A 19 6.27 -3.02 9.65
CA LYS A 19 6.46 -2.64 11.06
C LYS A 19 5.68 -1.39 11.46
N LEU A 20 5.57 -0.41 10.57
CA LEU A 20 4.80 0.80 10.81
C LEU A 20 3.29 0.51 10.89
N ILE A 21 2.78 -0.35 10.01
CA ILE A 21 1.38 -0.80 10.05
C ILE A 21 1.12 -1.56 11.36
N ASP A 22 1.98 -2.51 11.73
CA ASP A 22 1.83 -3.29 12.96
C ASP A 22 1.84 -2.39 14.20
N CYS A 23 2.74 -1.42 14.25
CA CYS A 23 2.78 -0.41 15.32
C CYS A 23 1.47 0.41 15.36
N GLY A 24 0.94 0.81 14.21
CA GLY A 24 -0.34 1.50 14.10
C GLY A 24 -1.51 0.67 14.63
N ILE A 25 -1.52 -0.64 14.36
CA ILE A 25 -2.52 -1.57 14.89
C ILE A 25 -2.39 -1.71 16.41
N GLN A 26 -1.18 -1.94 16.92
CA GLN A 26 -0.90 -2.08 18.36
C GLN A 26 -1.32 -0.83 19.13
N LYS A 27 -1.10 0.35 18.56
CA LYS A 27 -1.49 1.63 19.14
C LYS A 27 -2.95 2.03 18.86
N LYS A 28 -3.72 1.18 18.18
CA LYS A 28 -5.12 1.41 17.79
C LYS A 28 -5.34 2.64 16.89
N PHE A 29 -4.29 3.12 16.21
CA PHE A 29 -4.42 4.13 15.16
C PHE A 29 -4.92 3.53 13.84
N ILE A 30 -4.69 2.23 13.66
CA ILE A 30 -5.15 1.45 12.52
C ILE A 30 -6.03 0.32 13.06
N SER A 31 -7.13 0.01 12.36
CA SER A 31 -7.98 -1.14 12.66
C SER A 31 -7.16 -2.43 12.67
N ALA A 32 -7.54 -3.40 13.52
CA ALA A 32 -6.95 -4.74 13.53
C ALA A 32 -7.11 -5.51 12.20
N SER A 33 -8.05 -5.07 11.34
CA SER A 33 -8.23 -5.56 9.97
C SER A 33 -7.98 -4.43 8.97
N PRO A 34 -6.73 -3.98 8.79
CA PRO A 34 -6.42 -2.85 7.93
C PRO A 34 -6.71 -3.17 6.46
N ARG A 35 -7.24 -2.18 5.75
CA ARG A 35 -7.28 -2.19 4.28
C ARG A 35 -6.23 -1.21 3.78
N ILE A 36 -5.32 -1.68 2.96
CA ILE A 36 -4.27 -0.85 2.36
C ILE A 36 -4.59 -0.66 0.88
N HIS A 37 -4.48 0.57 0.42
CA HIS A 37 -4.78 0.96 -0.95
C HIS A 37 -3.59 1.71 -1.54
N GLY A 38 -3.34 1.52 -2.82
CA GLY A 38 -2.44 2.41 -3.56
C GLY A 38 -3.11 3.77 -3.79
N HIS A 39 -2.35 4.85 -3.95
CA HIS A 39 -2.96 6.15 -4.26
C HIS A 39 -3.80 6.09 -5.56
N ARG A 40 -3.37 5.28 -6.54
CA ARG A 40 -4.10 4.96 -7.77
C ARG A 40 -5.46 4.31 -7.58
N ASP A 41 -5.73 3.75 -6.41
CA ASP A 41 -7.05 3.19 -6.10
C ASP A 41 -8.07 4.28 -5.75
N ALA A 42 -7.61 5.49 -5.41
CA ALA A 42 -8.45 6.62 -5.03
C ALA A 42 -8.60 7.67 -6.14
N LYS A 43 -7.59 7.85 -7.02
CA LYS A 43 -7.56 8.89 -8.07
C LYS A 43 -6.80 8.46 -9.32
N CYS A 44 -6.96 9.19 -10.43
CA CYS A 44 -6.08 9.10 -11.61
C CYS A 44 -4.63 9.42 -11.24
N THR A 45 -3.87 8.41 -10.85
CA THR A 45 -2.43 8.56 -10.65
C THR A 45 -1.73 7.24 -10.88
N ILE A 46 -0.46 7.32 -11.25
CA ILE A 46 0.40 6.14 -11.30
C ILE A 46 0.95 5.77 -9.92
N CYS A 47 0.90 6.65 -8.93
CA CYS A 47 1.38 6.35 -7.58
C CYS A 47 0.63 5.15 -6.98
N PRO A 48 1.30 4.13 -6.39
CA PRO A 48 2.69 4.11 -5.91
C PRO A 48 3.73 3.59 -6.92
N GLY A 49 3.39 3.48 -8.20
CA GLY A 49 4.18 2.82 -9.23
C GLY A 49 3.78 1.35 -9.40
N ALA A 50 3.83 0.83 -10.63
CA ALA A 50 3.35 -0.52 -10.93
C ALA A 50 4.10 -1.62 -10.17
N ALA A 51 5.42 -1.54 -10.05
CA ALA A 51 6.21 -2.55 -9.34
C ALA A 51 5.87 -2.62 -7.86
N LEU A 52 5.76 -1.48 -7.16
CA LEU A 52 5.33 -1.45 -5.76
C LEU A 52 3.86 -1.85 -5.60
N TYR A 53 2.98 -1.36 -6.48
CA TYR A 53 1.55 -1.68 -6.42
C TYR A 53 1.30 -3.19 -6.48
N ARG A 54 2.00 -3.90 -7.36
CA ARG A 54 1.92 -5.37 -7.44
C ARG A 54 2.37 -6.07 -6.15
N ILE A 55 3.39 -5.54 -5.46
CA ILE A 55 3.87 -6.11 -4.20
C ILE A 55 2.84 -5.93 -3.09
N ILE A 56 2.26 -4.74 -2.93
CA ILE A 56 1.29 -4.51 -1.83
C ILE A 56 -0.01 -5.28 -2.05
N GLN A 57 -0.36 -5.60 -3.30
CA GLN A 57 -1.52 -6.44 -3.61
C GLN A 57 -1.39 -7.89 -3.14
N THR A 58 -0.16 -8.40 -2.90
CA THR A 58 0.05 -9.79 -2.43
C THR A 58 0.02 -9.94 -0.93
N TRP A 59 -0.03 -8.85 -0.17
CA TRP A 59 0.02 -8.92 1.29
C TRP A 59 -1.33 -9.41 1.84
N THR A 60 -1.26 -10.45 2.66
CA THR A 60 -2.42 -11.07 3.31
C THR A 60 -3.18 -10.05 4.17
N GLY A 61 -4.50 -10.00 4.01
CA GLY A 61 -5.37 -9.02 4.69
C GLY A 61 -5.61 -7.72 3.92
N ILE A 62 -4.90 -7.48 2.82
CA ILE A 62 -5.08 -6.28 2.01
C ILE A 62 -6.19 -6.51 0.96
N LYS A 63 -7.39 -5.98 1.24
CA LYS A 63 -8.43 -5.80 0.22
C LYS A 63 -8.12 -4.56 -0.64
N GLY A 64 -7.08 -4.68 -1.46
CA GLY A 64 -6.68 -3.65 -2.42
C GLY A 64 -7.68 -3.44 -3.55
N GLY A 65 -7.36 -2.54 -4.47
CA GLY A 65 -8.19 -2.21 -5.62
C GLY A 65 -8.98 -0.91 -5.45
N LYS A 66 -9.62 -0.49 -6.54
CA LYS A 66 -10.31 0.80 -6.65
C LYS A 66 -11.34 0.99 -5.54
N LEU A 67 -11.27 2.15 -4.89
CA LEU A 67 -12.24 2.55 -3.89
C LEU A 67 -13.61 2.86 -4.55
N PRO A 68 -14.72 2.70 -3.81
CA PRO A 68 -16.02 3.18 -4.26
C PRO A 68 -15.96 4.66 -4.65
N GLY A 69 -16.55 5.02 -5.79
CA GLY A 69 -16.50 6.39 -6.30
C GLY A 69 -15.18 6.78 -6.96
N TYR A 70 -14.31 5.81 -7.27
CA TYR A 70 -13.15 6.06 -8.13
C TYR A 70 -13.62 6.60 -9.48
N VAL A 71 -13.21 7.82 -9.78
CA VAL A 71 -13.36 8.44 -11.09
C VAL A 71 -11.98 8.77 -11.62
N CYS A 72 -11.78 8.37 -12.88
CA CYS A 72 -10.71 8.84 -13.70
C CYS A 72 -11.33 9.36 -15.01
#